data_AF-A0A0Q9YWL7-F1
#
_entry.id   AF-A0A0Q9YWL7-F1
#
_cell.length_a   1.000
_cell.length_b   1.000
_cell.length_c   1.000
_cell.angle_alpha   90.00
_cell.angle_beta   90.00
_cell.angle_gamma   90.00
#
_symmetry.space_group_name_H-M   'P 1'
#
loop_
_entity.id
_entity.type
_entity.pdbx_description
1 polymer ?
#
loop_
_entity_poly.entity_id
_entity_poly.type
_entity_poly.pdbx_seq_one_letter_code
_entity_poly.pdbx_strand_id
1 'polypeptide(L)'
;MALDGIRQYSAADFPSVELTQTQIEQLSWSIRGIVSPEKAFESDPAHMEVKRCLARLFCEQQLHSLEGYPAFTNNQPTTDEYSPALTQEQYQKLSERFQALDDIARSVLRVSTMVSSVPLSPKARERADAVLGKDNYTLDSVEFLADTFRNIQHARAIYPVVEELFQAHPEHEHARITKLLQAAFPSRQHYRHMMYTEGNQTMFDALRERVQNGSIDKESFDFWRCHWTINITGFRGHVDPHGSLYLTSNVFEAMMALETTLERLFTEENVTSQVLLNDYLDKRWQDFLKMGDLPDREITISEKRLLAHIGAMMRLYHPDEGQALLEGYRFIPKTLMKELSQAYFNIPANNEPTPTFAPALYENGIDFRKKMLKKEDGILRQVEERFFGNNLKKKADSLVRLVAIADVVVGVLPLNLAALKEYRNLRNQDKIAATQPLSFMALANKNEVMEILGESPIFKRFNILTHTHISIDEKGSVALAPKLKAKDRFKAPKPIIHRYQLRSNTMIEQEVEPEVEPQQRMPLRRGIKV
;
A
#
# COMPACT_ATOMS: atom_id res chain seq x y z
N MET A 1 11.07 32.53 7.86
CA MET A 1 9.84 31.85 8.32
C MET A 1 9.87 30.33 8.13
N ALA A 2 9.97 29.78 6.91
CA ALA A 2 9.96 28.31 6.75
C ALA A 2 11.26 27.63 7.26
N LEU A 3 12.43 28.19 6.95
CA LEU A 3 13.72 27.63 7.38
C LEU A 3 13.94 27.76 8.91
N ASP A 4 13.53 28.88 9.50
CA ASP A 4 13.62 29.10 10.95
C ASP A 4 12.76 28.10 11.73
N GLY A 5 11.60 27.72 11.18
CA GLY A 5 10.74 26.69 11.75
C GLY A 5 11.43 25.32 11.80
N ILE A 6 12.08 24.89 10.71
CA ILE A 6 12.85 23.63 10.68
C ILE A 6 13.97 23.65 11.73
N ARG A 7 14.71 24.77 11.84
CA ARG A 7 15.77 24.94 12.84
C ARG A 7 15.22 24.83 14.27
N GLN A 8 14.08 25.46 14.53
CA GLN A 8 13.42 25.41 15.84
C GLN A 8 12.96 24.00 16.18
N TYR A 9 12.31 23.28 15.25
CA TYR A 9 11.90 21.88 15.48
C TYR A 9 13.10 20.97 15.73
N SER A 10 14.15 21.09 14.91
CA SER A 10 15.37 20.29 15.09
C SER A 10 15.99 20.56 16.46
N ALA A 11 16.10 21.81 16.88
CA ALA A 11 16.71 22.15 18.16
C ALA A 11 15.85 21.76 19.38
N ALA A 12 14.52 21.87 19.27
CA ALA A 12 13.60 21.61 20.37
C ALA A 12 13.32 20.12 20.57
N ASP A 13 12.99 19.41 19.48
CA ASP A 13 12.51 18.02 19.54
C ASP A 13 13.63 17.01 19.26
N PHE A 14 14.73 17.44 18.61
CA PHE A 14 15.81 16.56 18.14
C PHE A 14 17.22 17.17 18.32
N PRO A 15 17.61 17.60 19.53
CA PRO A 15 18.84 18.35 19.74
C PRO A 15 20.12 17.60 19.33
N SER A 16 20.08 16.27 19.20
CA SER A 16 21.19 15.45 18.69
C SER A 16 21.29 15.41 17.17
N VAL A 17 20.25 15.81 16.43
CA VAL A 17 20.21 15.78 14.96
C VAL A 17 20.75 17.10 14.41
N GLU A 18 22.03 17.11 14.05
CA GLU A 18 22.69 18.28 13.46
C GLU A 18 22.43 18.37 11.95
N LEU A 19 21.86 19.48 11.49
CA LEU A 19 21.58 19.72 10.07
C LEU A 19 22.48 20.82 9.49
N THR A 20 23.06 20.57 8.32
CA THR A 20 23.74 21.61 7.54
C THR A 20 22.73 22.57 6.90
N GLN A 21 23.19 23.74 6.43
CA GLN A 21 22.32 24.69 5.74
C GLN A 21 21.67 24.09 4.50
N THR A 22 22.42 23.35 3.68
CA THR A 22 21.89 22.65 2.49
C THR A 22 20.81 21.64 2.86
N GLN A 23 20.98 20.91 3.95
CA GLN A 23 20.01 19.93 4.43
C GLN A 23 18.71 20.61 4.87
N ILE A 24 18.79 21.73 5.57
CA ILE A 24 17.63 22.54 5.96
C ILE A 24 16.91 23.08 4.72
N GLU A 25 17.66 23.61 3.76
CA GLU A 25 17.11 24.11 2.49
C GLU A 25 16.42 23.01 1.69
N GLN A 26 17.04 21.83 1.58
CA GLN A 26 16.46 20.67 0.91
C GLN A 26 15.15 20.25 1.58
N LEU A 27 15.13 20.09 2.90
CA LEU A 27 13.93 19.70 3.64
C LEU A 27 12.79 20.71 3.52
N SER A 28 13.11 22.01 3.35
CA SER A 28 12.10 23.05 3.14
C SER A 28 11.25 22.83 1.90
N TRP A 29 11.70 22.03 0.94
CA TRP A 29 10.92 21.71 -0.27
C TRP A 29 9.67 20.90 0.05
N SER A 30 9.69 20.14 1.15
CA SER A 30 8.55 19.33 1.61
C SER A 30 7.46 20.17 2.28
N ILE A 31 7.75 21.43 2.64
CA ILE A 31 6.80 22.31 3.31
C ILE A 31 5.64 22.62 2.36
N ARG A 32 4.43 22.18 2.74
CA ARG A 32 3.16 22.30 1.99
C ARG A 32 3.05 21.43 0.71
N GLY A 33 3.86 20.38 0.56
CA GLY A 33 3.95 19.62 -0.70
C GLY A 33 3.13 18.32 -0.82
N ILE A 34 2.82 17.61 0.27
CA ILE A 34 2.30 16.24 0.19
C ILE A 34 1.32 15.98 1.34
N VAL A 35 0.06 15.67 1.02
CA VAL A 35 -0.92 15.19 2.02
C VAL A 35 -0.91 13.66 1.96
N SER A 36 -0.31 13.01 2.97
CA SER A 36 -0.52 11.56 3.14
C SER A 36 -1.92 11.31 3.71
N PRO A 37 -2.68 10.30 3.23
CA PRO A 37 -3.96 9.91 3.81
C PRO A 37 -3.82 9.28 5.21
N GLU A 38 -2.59 8.97 5.66
CA GLU A 38 -2.32 8.43 6.98
C GLU A 38 -2.56 9.49 8.06
N LYS A 39 -3.71 9.40 8.73
CA LYS A 39 -4.16 10.28 9.82
C LYS A 39 -4.09 11.77 9.48
N ALA A 40 -5.04 12.22 8.66
CA ALA A 40 -5.44 13.63 8.48
C ALA A 40 -6.01 14.31 9.75
N PHE A 41 -5.54 13.96 10.95
CA PHE A 41 -6.06 14.39 12.26
C PHE A 41 -5.20 15.47 12.95
N GLU A 42 -4.17 16.00 12.28
CA GLU A 42 -3.22 16.93 12.92
C GLU A 42 -3.41 18.41 12.57
N SER A 43 -2.96 19.26 13.50
CA SER A 43 -3.09 20.70 13.49
C SER A 43 -2.07 21.44 12.61
N ASP A 44 -0.98 20.78 12.19
CA ASP A 44 0.02 21.37 11.29
C ASP A 44 0.47 20.38 10.19
N PRO A 45 -0.30 20.23 9.10
CA PRO A 45 0.07 19.38 7.98
C PRO A 45 1.26 19.93 7.18
N ALA A 46 1.67 21.19 7.39
CA ALA A 46 2.68 21.84 6.55
C ALA A 46 4.09 21.27 6.77
N HIS A 47 4.39 20.73 7.96
CA HIS A 47 5.73 20.22 8.32
C HIS A 47 5.78 18.71 8.54
N MET A 48 4.74 17.97 8.11
CA MET A 48 4.62 16.53 8.38
C MET A 48 5.84 15.73 7.90
N GLU A 49 6.28 15.93 6.65
CA GLU A 49 7.44 15.22 6.10
C GLU A 49 8.77 15.70 6.70
N VAL A 50 8.88 16.97 7.12
CA VAL A 50 10.04 17.45 7.88
C VAL A 50 10.15 16.68 9.19
N LYS A 51 9.06 16.57 9.97
CA LYS A 51 9.05 15.84 11.24
C LYS A 51 9.35 14.35 11.04
N ARG A 52 8.76 13.73 10.02
CA ARG A 52 9.07 12.34 9.63
C ARG A 52 10.56 12.20 9.33
N CYS A 53 11.16 13.09 8.54
CA CYS A 53 12.60 13.04 8.25
C CYS A 53 13.46 13.18 9.51
N LEU A 54 13.15 14.13 10.40
CA LEU A 54 13.92 14.32 11.63
C LEU A 54 13.83 13.08 12.54
N ALA A 55 12.64 12.48 12.67
CA ALA A 55 12.46 11.23 13.41
C ALA A 55 13.27 10.07 12.80
N ARG A 56 13.32 9.97 11.47
CA ARG A 56 14.16 8.98 10.75
C ARG A 56 15.64 9.15 11.11
N LEU A 57 16.16 10.37 11.05
CA LEU A 57 17.56 10.70 11.37
C LEU A 57 17.87 10.47 12.86
N PHE A 58 16.94 10.79 13.75
CA PHE A 58 17.08 10.48 15.17
C PHE A 58 17.14 8.98 15.43
N CYS A 59 16.23 8.20 14.82
CA CYS A 59 16.22 6.75 14.94
C CYS A 59 17.49 6.11 14.37
N GLU A 60 18.01 6.63 13.26
CA GLU A 60 19.30 6.24 12.70
C GLU A 60 20.44 6.43 13.72
N GLN A 61 20.52 7.59 14.37
CA GLN A 61 21.51 7.86 15.42
C GLN A 61 21.41 6.86 16.58
N GLN A 62 20.19 6.54 17.03
CA GLN A 62 20.01 5.57 18.11
C GLN A 62 20.54 4.19 17.69
N LEU A 63 20.19 3.73 16.49
CA LEU A 63 20.59 2.41 15.98
C LEU A 63 22.11 2.22 15.82
N HIS A 64 22.92 3.27 15.90
CA HIS A 64 24.38 3.13 15.94
C HIS A 64 24.92 2.74 17.33
N SER A 65 24.08 2.63 18.36
CA SER A 65 24.48 2.22 19.71
C SER A 65 23.43 1.35 20.40
N LEU A 66 23.89 0.36 21.18
CA LEU A 66 23.02 -0.43 22.06
C LEU A 66 22.38 0.43 23.15
N GLU A 67 23.04 1.52 23.56
CA GLU A 67 22.53 2.48 24.54
C GLU A 67 21.36 3.30 23.99
N GLY A 68 21.15 3.32 22.66
CA GLY A 68 20.05 4.03 22.02
C GLY A 68 18.68 3.37 22.22
N TYR A 69 18.62 2.14 22.74
CA TYR A 69 17.37 1.37 22.90
C TYR A 69 16.25 2.15 23.63
N PRO A 70 16.47 2.74 24.82
CA PRO A 70 15.42 3.44 25.54
C PRO A 70 14.84 4.62 24.75
N ALA A 71 15.71 5.40 24.10
CA ALA A 71 15.32 6.53 23.27
C ALA A 71 14.59 6.08 22.00
N PHE A 72 15.01 4.97 21.40
CA PHE A 72 14.39 4.42 20.20
C PHE A 72 12.96 3.93 20.44
N THR A 73 12.72 3.25 21.57
CA THR A 73 11.41 2.63 21.89
C THR A 73 10.50 3.49 22.76
N ASN A 74 10.93 4.68 23.18
CA ASN A 74 10.23 5.52 24.18
C ASN A 74 8.75 5.75 23.85
N ASN A 75 8.41 5.85 22.56
CA ASN A 75 7.07 6.15 22.09
C ASN A 75 6.24 4.91 21.72
N GLN A 76 6.78 3.70 21.91
CA GLN A 76 6.06 2.49 21.56
C GLN A 76 5.08 2.07 22.65
N PRO A 77 3.89 1.55 22.29
CA PRO A 77 2.93 1.10 23.28
C PRO A 77 3.47 -0.12 24.02
N THR A 78 3.68 0.01 25.33
CA THR A 78 4.21 -1.07 26.19
C THR A 78 3.14 -2.06 26.68
N THR A 79 1.86 -1.74 26.47
CA THR A 79 0.73 -2.53 27.00
C THR A 79 -0.23 -3.06 25.93
N ASP A 80 0.03 -2.74 24.65
CA ASP A 80 -0.77 -3.21 23.52
C ASP A 80 -0.26 -4.58 23.05
N GLU A 81 -1.03 -5.63 23.33
CA GLU A 81 -0.73 -7.00 22.93
C GLU A 81 -0.78 -7.22 21.40
N TYR A 82 -1.45 -6.34 20.66
CA TYR A 82 -1.51 -6.38 19.20
C TYR A 82 -0.36 -5.62 18.52
N SER A 83 0.34 -4.78 19.28
CA SER A 83 1.48 -4.01 18.78
C SER A 83 2.56 -3.87 19.86
N PRO A 84 3.09 -5.00 20.38
CA PRO A 84 4.03 -4.96 21.49
C PRO A 84 5.30 -4.20 21.11
N ALA A 85 5.79 -3.39 22.04
CA ALA A 85 7.05 -2.68 21.88
C ALA A 85 8.19 -3.64 21.51
N LEU A 86 9.11 -3.16 20.67
CA LEU A 86 10.32 -3.85 20.26
C LEU A 86 11.12 -4.29 21.50
N THR A 87 11.60 -5.53 21.52
CA THR A 87 12.44 -5.98 22.63
C THR A 87 13.88 -5.51 22.47
N GLN A 88 14.66 -5.53 23.56
CA GLN A 88 16.08 -5.18 23.50
C GLN A 88 16.88 -6.11 22.58
N GLU A 89 16.56 -7.40 22.52
CA GLU A 89 17.22 -8.36 21.60
C GLU A 89 16.93 -8.01 20.14
N GLN A 90 15.68 -7.69 19.82
CA GLN A 90 15.29 -7.29 18.46
C GLN A 90 15.96 -5.97 18.07
N TYR A 91 16.02 -5.01 18.99
CA TYR A 91 16.77 -3.77 18.81
C TYR A 91 18.26 -4.03 18.58
N GLN A 92 18.88 -4.92 19.37
CA GLN A 92 20.29 -5.27 19.21
C GLN A 92 20.58 -5.79 17.80
N LYS A 93 19.74 -6.68 17.25
CA LYS A 93 19.89 -7.19 15.87
C LYS A 93 19.83 -6.07 14.83
N LEU A 94 18.96 -5.08 15.03
CA LEU A 94 18.93 -3.88 14.17
C LEU A 94 20.21 -3.08 14.37
N SER A 95 20.59 -2.81 15.61
CA SER A 95 21.75 -1.97 15.95
C SER A 95 23.06 -2.55 15.40
N GLU A 96 23.26 -3.86 15.47
CA GLU A 96 24.45 -4.54 14.93
C GLU A 96 24.57 -4.30 13.41
N ARG A 97 23.45 -4.34 12.68
CA ARG A 97 23.42 -4.06 11.24
C ARG A 97 23.83 -2.62 10.92
N PHE A 98 23.38 -1.66 11.72
CA PHE A 98 23.70 -0.24 11.52
C PHE A 98 25.12 0.10 11.96
N GLN A 99 25.64 -0.56 13.01
CA GLN A 99 27.04 -0.44 13.42
C GLN A 99 28.01 -0.98 12.36
N ALA A 100 27.59 -2.00 11.59
CA ALA A 100 28.38 -2.54 10.48
C ALA A 100 28.49 -1.61 9.26
N LEU A 101 27.68 -0.56 9.16
CA LEU A 101 27.82 0.46 8.12
C LEU A 101 29.09 1.28 8.36
N ASP A 102 29.91 1.43 7.33
CA ASP A 102 31.04 2.35 7.34
C ASP A 102 30.62 3.81 7.12
N ASP A 103 31.59 4.73 7.19
CA ASP A 103 31.33 6.17 7.11
C ASP A 103 30.68 6.60 5.78
N ILE A 104 31.00 5.92 4.68
CA ILE A 104 30.43 6.20 3.37
C ILE A 104 28.96 5.75 3.35
N ALA A 105 28.69 4.51 3.75
CA ALA A 105 27.34 4.00 3.80
C ALA A 105 26.46 4.81 4.76
N ARG A 106 26.98 5.26 5.91
CA ARG A 106 26.27 6.17 6.83
C ARG A 106 25.94 7.51 6.17
N SER A 107 26.91 8.11 5.47
CA SER A 107 26.70 9.38 4.76
C SER A 107 25.65 9.24 3.65
N VAL A 108 25.70 8.14 2.88
CA VAL A 108 24.69 7.82 1.87
C VAL A 108 23.31 7.59 2.50
N LEU A 109 23.24 6.88 3.63
CA LEU A 109 21.99 6.61 4.34
C LEU A 109 21.32 7.90 4.80
N ARG A 110 22.09 8.81 5.40
CA ARG A 110 21.63 10.14 5.81
C ARG A 110 21.06 10.93 4.63
N VAL A 111 21.79 10.99 3.51
CA VAL A 111 21.35 11.72 2.31
C VAL A 111 20.11 11.09 1.70
N SER A 112 20.08 9.76 1.56
CA SER A 112 18.92 9.05 1.03
C SER A 112 17.66 9.28 1.89
N THR A 113 17.80 9.33 3.21
CA THR A 113 16.71 9.64 4.15
C THR A 113 16.11 11.02 3.92
N MET A 114 16.94 12.03 3.67
CA MET A 114 16.49 13.39 3.37
C MET A 114 15.79 13.47 2.01
N VAL A 115 16.38 12.84 0.99
CA VAL A 115 15.80 12.83 -0.36
C VAL A 115 14.45 12.11 -0.40
N SER A 116 14.27 11.04 0.38
CA SER A 116 12.97 10.35 0.56
C SER A 116 11.85 11.25 1.11
N SER A 117 12.18 12.42 1.67
CA SER A 117 11.22 13.31 2.33
C SER A 117 10.76 14.47 1.43
N VAL A 118 11.35 14.62 0.24
CA VAL A 118 11.03 15.69 -0.72
C VAL A 118 10.52 15.23 -2.11
N PRO A 119 10.21 13.94 -2.38
CA PRO A 119 9.81 13.52 -3.72
C PRO A 119 8.52 14.23 -4.15
N LEU A 120 8.39 14.53 -5.43
CA LEU A 120 7.21 15.22 -6.00
C LEU A 120 6.88 16.61 -5.40
N SER A 121 7.69 17.14 -4.48
CA SER A 121 7.57 18.54 -4.05
C SER A 121 7.61 19.49 -5.24
N PRO A 122 6.98 20.68 -5.19
CA PRO A 122 7.02 21.63 -6.29
C PRO A 122 8.45 21.91 -6.78
N LYS A 123 9.41 22.03 -5.85
CA LYS A 123 10.81 22.29 -6.20
C LYS A 123 11.53 21.07 -6.78
N ALA A 124 11.25 19.86 -6.28
CA ALA A 124 11.80 18.64 -6.87
C ALA A 124 11.28 18.44 -8.30
N ARG A 125 9.99 18.68 -8.55
CA ARG A 125 9.39 18.62 -9.89
C ARG A 125 9.94 19.67 -10.84
N GLU A 126 10.05 20.93 -10.40
CA GLU A 126 10.66 22.01 -11.19
C GLU A 126 12.06 21.63 -11.66
N ARG A 127 12.89 21.07 -10.76
CA ARG A 127 14.25 20.63 -11.12
C ARG A 127 14.26 19.35 -11.97
N ALA A 128 13.36 18.40 -11.70
CA ALA A 128 13.22 17.20 -12.51
C ALA A 128 12.77 17.53 -13.94
N ASP A 129 11.82 18.46 -14.13
CA ASP A 129 11.37 18.93 -15.44
C ASP A 129 12.54 19.53 -16.25
N ALA A 130 13.45 20.25 -15.57
CA ALA A 130 14.63 20.85 -16.21
C ALA A 130 15.69 19.81 -16.63
N VAL A 131 15.78 18.67 -15.94
CA VAL A 131 16.82 17.65 -16.13
C VAL A 131 16.34 16.46 -16.97
N LEU A 132 15.14 15.95 -16.68
CA LEU A 132 14.54 14.78 -17.32
C LEU A 132 13.61 15.16 -18.49
N GLY A 133 13.19 16.42 -18.57
CA GLY A 133 12.11 16.87 -19.43
C GLY A 133 10.78 16.92 -18.69
N LYS A 134 9.90 17.82 -19.12
CA LYS A 134 8.63 18.09 -18.47
C LYS A 134 7.75 16.83 -18.40
N ASP A 135 7.28 16.50 -17.20
CA ASP A 135 6.41 15.35 -16.93
C ASP A 135 6.98 14.00 -17.42
N ASN A 136 8.30 13.90 -17.61
CA ASN A 136 8.99 12.68 -18.08
C ASN A 136 9.45 11.80 -16.90
N TYR A 137 8.60 11.68 -15.89
CA TYR A 137 8.83 10.89 -14.67
C TYR A 137 7.49 10.38 -14.11
N THR A 138 7.57 9.39 -13.25
CA THR A 138 6.41 8.76 -12.64
C THR A 138 5.82 9.63 -11.53
N LEU A 139 4.48 9.74 -11.45
CA LEU A 139 3.75 10.47 -10.40
C LEU A 139 3.46 9.59 -9.16
N ASP A 140 4.41 8.74 -8.81
CA ASP A 140 4.49 8.00 -7.55
C ASP A 140 5.78 8.42 -6.86
N SER A 141 5.76 8.66 -5.53
CA SER A 141 6.91 9.25 -4.84
C SER A 141 8.17 8.39 -4.91
N VAL A 142 8.04 7.06 -4.90
CA VAL A 142 9.20 6.16 -4.89
C VAL A 142 9.67 5.87 -6.31
N GLU A 143 8.76 5.70 -7.26
CA GLU A 143 9.13 5.60 -8.67
C GLU A 143 9.74 6.90 -9.20
N PHE A 144 9.26 8.07 -8.74
CA PHE A 144 9.89 9.36 -9.01
C PHE A 144 11.36 9.38 -8.58
N LEU A 145 11.66 8.88 -7.37
CA LEU A 145 13.03 8.76 -6.91
C LEU A 145 13.81 7.78 -7.79
N ALA A 146 13.26 6.62 -8.11
CA ALA A 146 13.91 5.68 -9.01
C ALA A 146 14.22 6.28 -10.40
N ASP A 147 13.32 7.11 -10.94
CA ASP A 147 13.53 7.83 -12.21
C ASP A 147 14.66 8.86 -12.09
N THR A 148 14.71 9.63 -11.01
CA THR A 148 15.77 10.63 -10.78
C THR A 148 17.15 10.02 -10.50
N PHE A 149 17.21 8.83 -9.88
CA PHE A 149 18.46 8.13 -9.57
C PHE A 149 18.90 7.14 -10.65
N ARG A 150 18.09 6.93 -11.69
CA ARG A 150 18.43 6.08 -12.84
C ARG A 150 19.75 6.53 -13.50
N ASN A 151 20.04 7.83 -13.47
CA ASN A 151 21.34 8.41 -13.77
C ASN A 151 21.78 9.31 -12.61
N ILE A 152 22.91 9.00 -11.98
CA ILE A 152 23.38 9.75 -10.80
C ILE A 152 23.67 11.23 -11.09
N GLN A 153 24.03 11.57 -12.32
CA GLN A 153 24.23 12.98 -12.71
C GLN A 153 22.92 13.76 -12.68
N HIS A 154 21.79 13.12 -12.98
CA HIS A 154 20.47 13.73 -12.84
C HIS A 154 20.16 13.97 -11.36
N ALA A 155 20.37 12.96 -10.50
CA ALA A 155 20.14 13.10 -9.07
C ALA A 155 20.98 14.23 -8.45
N ARG A 156 22.27 14.35 -8.83
CA ARG A 156 23.15 15.45 -8.40
C ARG A 156 22.64 16.82 -8.81
N ALA A 157 22.14 16.97 -10.05
CA ALA A 157 21.56 18.22 -10.53
C ALA A 157 20.23 18.56 -9.83
N ILE A 158 19.43 17.54 -9.51
CA ILE A 158 18.11 17.72 -8.90
C ILE A 158 18.23 18.01 -7.39
N TYR A 159 19.06 17.28 -6.64
CA TYR A 159 19.12 17.33 -5.17
C TYR A 159 20.46 17.87 -4.66
N PRO A 160 20.53 19.11 -4.12
CA PRO A 160 21.76 19.69 -3.58
C PRO A 160 22.50 18.84 -2.55
N VAL A 161 21.78 18.11 -1.69
CA VAL A 161 22.40 17.22 -0.67
C VAL A 161 23.12 16.03 -1.30
N VAL A 162 22.74 15.61 -2.52
CA VAL A 162 23.46 14.58 -3.27
C VAL A 162 24.74 15.17 -3.83
N GLU A 163 24.70 16.37 -4.41
CA GLU A 163 25.93 17.04 -4.88
C GLU A 163 26.93 17.28 -3.75
N GLU A 164 26.47 17.76 -2.59
CA GLU A 164 27.31 17.97 -1.40
C GLU A 164 27.99 16.67 -0.93
N LEU A 165 27.27 15.54 -0.98
CA LEU A 165 27.85 14.22 -0.66
C LEU A 165 29.03 13.89 -1.60
N PHE A 166 28.87 14.09 -2.91
CA PHE A 166 29.95 13.82 -3.86
C PHE A 166 31.14 14.78 -3.68
N GLN A 167 30.90 16.02 -3.26
CA GLN A 167 31.97 16.98 -2.96
C GLN A 167 32.71 16.67 -1.66
N ALA A 168 32.02 16.09 -0.67
CA ALA A 168 32.60 15.73 0.62
C ALA A 168 33.46 14.45 0.57
N HIS A 169 33.33 13.64 -0.48
CA HIS A 169 34.05 12.36 -0.63
C HIS A 169 35.00 12.37 -1.84
N PRO A 170 36.15 11.69 -1.75
CA PRO A 170 37.12 11.63 -2.84
C PRO A 170 36.55 10.86 -4.05
N GLU A 171 37.04 11.19 -5.24
CA GLU A 171 36.52 10.68 -6.52
C GLU A 171 36.50 9.15 -6.63
N HIS A 172 37.47 8.45 -6.03
CA HIS A 172 37.53 6.99 -6.06
C HIS A 172 36.34 6.32 -5.34
N GLU A 173 35.65 7.04 -4.44
CA GLU A 173 34.46 6.54 -3.74
C GLU A 173 33.15 6.81 -4.49
N HIS A 174 33.17 7.65 -5.53
CA HIS A 174 31.96 8.10 -6.24
C HIS A 174 31.19 6.93 -6.88
N ALA A 175 31.89 5.90 -7.35
CA ALA A 175 31.27 4.70 -7.91
C ALA A 175 30.47 3.93 -6.85
N ARG A 176 31.02 3.79 -5.65
CA ARG A 176 30.37 3.12 -4.52
C ARG A 176 29.19 3.93 -3.98
N ILE A 177 29.35 5.25 -3.83
CA ILE A 177 28.25 6.17 -3.47
C ILE A 177 27.09 6.05 -4.47
N THR A 178 27.40 6.06 -5.77
CA THR A 178 26.40 5.88 -6.84
C THR A 178 25.63 4.58 -6.68
N LYS A 179 26.34 3.47 -6.51
CA LYS A 179 25.77 2.13 -6.31
C LYS A 179 24.82 2.10 -5.11
N LEU A 180 25.24 2.62 -3.96
CA LEU A 180 24.42 2.63 -2.74
C LEU A 180 23.17 3.54 -2.88
N LEU A 181 23.29 4.73 -3.49
CA LEU A 181 22.15 5.60 -3.76
C LEU A 181 21.13 4.97 -4.72
N GLN A 182 21.61 4.31 -5.77
CA GLN A 182 20.75 3.57 -6.70
C GLN A 182 20.10 2.35 -6.05
N ALA A 183 20.77 1.74 -5.08
CA ALA A 183 20.23 0.66 -4.28
C ALA A 183 19.20 1.14 -3.24
N ALA A 184 19.23 2.40 -2.78
CA ALA A 184 18.17 2.96 -1.94
C ALA A 184 16.85 3.18 -2.70
N PHE A 185 16.93 3.53 -3.99
CA PHE A 185 15.77 3.88 -4.82
C PHE A 185 15.56 2.94 -6.02
N PRO A 186 15.43 1.62 -5.81
CA PRO A 186 15.16 0.70 -6.90
C PRO A 186 13.69 0.81 -7.33
N SER A 187 13.47 0.92 -8.64
CA SER A 187 12.12 0.88 -9.22
C SER A 187 11.42 -0.43 -8.85
N ARG A 188 10.14 -0.32 -8.47
CA ARG A 188 9.23 -1.42 -8.12
C ARG A 188 9.67 -2.30 -6.94
N GLN A 189 10.58 -1.82 -6.11
CA GLN A 189 11.20 -2.60 -5.02
C GLN A 189 11.15 -1.84 -3.69
N HIS A 190 9.93 -1.43 -3.32
CA HIS A 190 9.66 -0.80 -2.04
C HIS A 190 9.48 -1.87 -0.95
N TYR A 191 10.45 -1.96 -0.05
CA TYR A 191 10.49 -2.98 1.01
C TYR A 191 9.20 -3.07 1.83
N ARG A 192 8.68 -1.93 2.32
CA ARG A 192 7.41 -1.91 3.07
C ARG A 192 6.21 -2.45 2.27
N HIS A 193 6.11 -2.13 0.97
CA HIS A 193 5.06 -2.66 0.12
C HIS A 193 5.24 -4.17 -0.14
N MET A 194 6.47 -4.68 -0.18
CA MET A 194 6.74 -6.12 -0.20
C MET A 194 6.32 -6.80 1.11
N MET A 195 6.62 -6.17 2.25
CA MET A 195 6.23 -6.66 3.59
C MET A 195 4.71 -6.73 3.77
N TYR A 196 3.96 -5.79 3.20
CA TYR A 196 2.49 -5.85 3.14
C TYR A 196 1.95 -6.52 1.89
N THR A 197 2.84 -7.10 1.07
CA THR A 197 2.53 -7.87 -0.14
C THR A 197 1.66 -7.13 -1.17
N GLU A 198 1.69 -5.79 -1.17
CA GLU A 198 0.86 -4.92 -2.02
C GLU A 198 1.15 -5.12 -3.51
N GLY A 199 2.43 -5.22 -3.89
CA GLY A 199 2.84 -5.44 -5.28
C GLY A 199 2.93 -6.91 -5.69
N ASN A 200 2.51 -7.83 -4.81
CA ASN A 200 2.45 -9.27 -5.08
C ASN A 200 3.76 -9.79 -5.69
N GLN A 201 3.70 -10.78 -6.58
CA GLN A 201 4.87 -11.42 -7.21
C GLN A 201 5.76 -10.44 -7.98
N THR A 202 5.21 -9.35 -8.53
CA THR A 202 5.93 -8.42 -9.42
C THR A 202 7.12 -7.75 -8.73
N MET A 203 6.99 -7.41 -7.45
CA MET A 203 8.09 -6.80 -6.70
C MET A 203 9.24 -7.78 -6.44
N PHE A 204 8.91 -9.06 -6.22
CA PHE A 204 9.91 -10.12 -6.08
C PHE A 204 10.59 -10.41 -7.43
N ASP A 205 9.85 -10.38 -8.54
CA ASP A 205 10.41 -10.53 -9.89
C ASP A 205 11.41 -9.43 -10.22
N ALA A 206 11.05 -8.17 -9.92
CA ALA A 206 11.94 -7.04 -10.13
C ALA A 206 13.24 -7.17 -9.32
N LEU A 207 13.15 -7.54 -8.02
CA LEU A 207 14.33 -7.71 -7.17
C LEU A 207 15.19 -8.89 -7.66
N ARG A 208 14.58 -10.02 -7.99
CA ARG A 208 15.28 -11.20 -8.53
C ARG A 208 16.06 -10.85 -9.79
N GLU A 209 15.44 -10.16 -10.75
CA GLU A 209 16.09 -9.74 -12.00
C GLU A 209 17.33 -8.89 -11.71
N ARG A 210 17.26 -7.98 -10.73
CA ARG A 210 18.38 -7.14 -10.33
C ARG A 210 19.53 -7.89 -9.66
N VAL A 211 19.21 -8.91 -8.86
CA VAL A 211 20.26 -9.78 -8.30
C VAL A 211 20.89 -10.61 -9.41
N GLN A 212 20.08 -11.19 -10.31
CA GLN A 212 20.56 -12.04 -11.41
C GLN A 212 21.42 -11.28 -12.42
N ASN A 213 21.11 -10.02 -12.70
CA ASN A 213 21.90 -9.18 -13.61
C ASN A 213 23.07 -8.45 -12.92
N GLY A 214 23.28 -8.66 -11.61
CA GLY A 214 24.37 -8.06 -10.84
C GLY A 214 24.20 -6.57 -10.50
N SER A 215 23.03 -5.96 -10.77
CA SER A 215 22.77 -4.56 -10.40
C SER A 215 22.49 -4.36 -8.90
N ILE A 216 22.16 -5.43 -8.18
CA ILE A 216 22.12 -5.46 -6.72
C ILE A 216 22.96 -6.65 -6.24
N ASP A 217 24.09 -6.34 -5.62
CA ASP A 217 24.90 -7.32 -4.90
C ASP A 217 24.58 -7.33 -3.40
N LYS A 218 25.32 -8.13 -2.63
CA LYS A 218 25.08 -8.32 -1.20
C LYS A 218 25.20 -7.02 -0.40
N GLU A 219 26.23 -6.22 -0.67
CA GLU A 219 26.42 -4.92 -0.03
C GLU A 219 25.24 -3.97 -0.34
N SER A 220 24.85 -3.88 -1.61
CA SER A 220 23.72 -3.04 -2.04
C SER A 220 22.41 -3.47 -1.38
N PHE A 221 22.19 -4.78 -1.26
CA PHE A 221 21.02 -5.34 -0.61
C PHE A 221 21.01 -5.04 0.90
N ASP A 222 22.16 -5.16 1.57
CA ASP A 222 22.31 -4.85 2.99
C ASP A 222 22.05 -3.37 3.26
N PHE A 223 22.57 -2.49 2.39
CA PHE A 223 22.28 -1.07 2.42
C PHE A 223 20.79 -0.76 2.16
N TRP A 224 20.18 -1.39 1.15
CA TRP A 224 18.75 -1.26 0.86
C TRP A 224 17.88 -1.62 2.08
N ARG A 225 18.25 -2.69 2.81
CA ARG A 225 17.56 -3.06 4.07
C ARG A 225 17.68 -1.96 5.14
N CYS A 226 18.86 -1.37 5.32
CA CYS A 226 19.05 -0.26 6.26
C CYS A 226 18.22 0.98 5.86
N HIS A 227 18.27 1.38 4.59
CA HIS A 227 17.48 2.50 4.06
C HIS A 227 15.99 2.33 4.34
N TRP A 228 15.45 1.14 4.08
CA TRP A 228 14.03 0.88 4.30
C TRP A 228 13.66 0.69 5.76
N THR A 229 14.57 0.16 6.58
CA THR A 229 14.40 0.13 8.04
C THR A 229 14.19 1.54 8.57
N ILE A 230 15.04 2.50 8.18
CA ILE A 230 14.90 3.91 8.58
C ILE A 230 13.59 4.53 8.06
N ASN A 231 13.19 4.23 6.83
CA ASN A 231 11.89 4.69 6.33
C ASN A 231 10.71 4.20 7.18
N ILE A 232 10.79 2.95 7.69
CA ILE A 232 9.77 2.35 8.55
C ILE A 232 9.77 3.00 9.95
N THR A 233 10.94 3.24 10.56
CA THR A 233 11.01 3.81 11.92
C THR A 233 10.37 5.20 12.00
N GLY A 234 10.64 6.08 11.04
CA GLY A 234 10.10 7.44 11.04
C GLY A 234 8.75 7.61 10.34
N PHE A 235 8.09 6.53 9.90
CA PHE A 235 6.81 6.59 9.17
C PHE A 235 5.72 7.40 9.88
N ARG A 236 5.71 7.37 11.22
CA ARG A 236 4.79 8.15 12.07
C ARG A 236 5.47 9.21 12.93
N GLY A 237 6.68 9.64 12.57
CA GLY A 237 7.45 10.62 13.35
C GLY A 237 6.82 12.02 13.46
N HIS A 238 5.79 12.32 12.67
CA HIS A 238 5.00 13.55 12.79
C HIS A 238 4.00 13.51 13.95
N VAL A 239 3.52 12.30 14.30
CA VAL A 239 2.58 12.06 15.41
C VAL A 239 3.31 12.16 16.74
N ASP A 240 4.45 11.47 16.84
CA ASP A 240 5.33 11.57 17.99
C ASP A 240 6.79 11.44 17.53
N PRO A 241 7.56 12.54 17.58
CA PRO A 241 8.91 12.59 17.02
C PRO A 241 9.97 11.80 17.82
N HIS A 242 9.77 11.55 19.11
CA HIS A 242 10.80 11.08 20.05
C HIS A 242 11.10 9.57 20.03
N GLY A 243 11.33 9.00 18.84
CA GLY A 243 11.64 7.59 18.65
C GLY A 243 10.75 6.92 17.60
N SER A 244 10.91 5.61 17.46
CA SER A 244 10.17 4.84 16.47
C SER A 244 8.81 4.42 17.02
N LEU A 245 7.75 5.11 16.62
CA LEU A 245 6.37 4.70 16.98
C LEU A 245 5.92 3.45 16.21
N TYR A 246 6.46 3.22 15.01
CA TYR A 246 5.93 2.23 14.07
C TYR A 246 6.68 0.90 14.06
N LEU A 247 8.02 0.91 14.21
CA LEU A 247 8.82 -0.32 14.21
C LEU A 247 8.71 -1.05 15.56
N THR A 248 7.55 -1.67 15.79
CA THR A 248 7.26 -2.50 16.96
C THR A 248 7.77 -3.93 16.75
N SER A 249 7.66 -4.77 17.78
CA SER A 249 8.11 -6.17 17.72
C SER A 249 7.48 -6.94 16.55
N ASN A 250 6.17 -6.78 16.34
CA ASN A 250 5.45 -7.43 15.23
C ASN A 250 5.94 -6.98 13.85
N VAL A 251 6.24 -5.69 13.70
CA VAL A 251 6.78 -5.15 12.44
C VAL A 251 8.19 -5.70 12.21
N PHE A 252 9.04 -5.70 13.24
CA PHE A 252 10.37 -6.30 13.18
C PHE A 252 10.33 -7.77 12.75
N GLU A 253 9.46 -8.59 13.33
CA GLU A 253 9.35 -10.01 12.93
C GLU A 253 8.90 -10.14 11.46
N ALA A 254 7.97 -9.30 10.99
CA ALA A 254 7.58 -9.23 9.57
C ALA A 254 8.75 -8.88 8.65
N MET A 255 9.56 -7.90 9.06
CA MET A 255 10.75 -7.49 8.35
C MET A 255 11.73 -8.66 8.25
N MET A 256 12.04 -9.30 9.38
CA MET A 256 13.00 -10.40 9.40
C MET A 256 12.53 -11.61 8.60
N ALA A 257 11.25 -11.98 8.68
CA ALA A 257 10.71 -13.07 7.88
C ALA A 257 10.78 -12.79 6.37
N LEU A 258 10.51 -11.55 5.95
CA LEU A 258 10.67 -11.14 4.55
C LEU A 258 12.14 -11.21 4.14
N GLU A 259 13.04 -10.66 4.95
CA GLU A 259 14.47 -10.65 4.66
C GLU A 259 15.05 -12.05 4.55
N THR A 260 14.75 -12.95 5.49
CA THR A 260 15.16 -14.35 5.41
C THR A 260 14.70 -15.01 4.11
N THR A 261 13.52 -14.65 3.63
CA THR A 261 13.01 -15.13 2.34
C THR A 261 13.83 -14.54 1.19
N LEU A 262 14.07 -13.23 1.19
CA LEU A 262 14.79 -12.54 0.12
C LEU A 262 16.29 -12.90 0.06
N GLU A 263 16.92 -13.25 1.16
CA GLU A 263 18.33 -13.70 1.21
C GLU A 263 18.58 -14.93 0.31
N ARG A 264 17.54 -15.73 0.06
CA ARG A 264 17.62 -16.89 -0.82
C ARG A 264 17.96 -16.53 -2.27
N LEU A 265 17.71 -15.29 -2.69
CA LEU A 265 18.15 -14.77 -3.99
C LEU A 265 19.67 -14.82 -4.16
N PHE A 266 20.43 -14.82 -3.05
CA PHE A 266 21.89 -14.83 -3.05
C PHE A 266 22.49 -16.21 -2.74
N THR A 267 21.68 -17.16 -2.26
CA THR A 267 22.16 -18.47 -1.79
C THR A 267 21.58 -19.66 -2.56
N GLU A 268 20.42 -19.52 -3.21
CA GLU A 268 19.75 -20.58 -3.96
C GLU A 268 19.75 -20.31 -5.46
N GLU A 269 20.24 -21.29 -6.21
CA GLU A 269 20.22 -21.23 -7.67
C GLU A 269 18.76 -21.39 -8.18
N ASN A 270 18.34 -20.52 -9.09
CA ASN A 270 17.04 -20.59 -9.78
C ASN A 270 15.79 -20.44 -8.88
N VAL A 271 15.90 -19.84 -7.69
CA VAL A 271 14.72 -19.56 -6.85
C VAL A 271 13.74 -18.62 -7.59
N THR A 272 12.45 -18.99 -7.64
CA THR A 272 11.42 -18.21 -8.34
C THR A 272 10.72 -17.24 -7.40
N SER A 273 10.22 -16.12 -7.93
CA SER A 273 9.49 -15.11 -7.14
C SER A 273 8.21 -15.64 -6.53
N GLN A 274 7.55 -16.57 -7.23
CA GLN A 274 6.36 -17.22 -6.73
C GLN A 274 6.67 -18.09 -5.50
N VAL A 275 7.82 -18.77 -5.48
CA VAL A 275 8.30 -19.52 -4.30
C VAL A 275 8.59 -18.56 -3.15
N LEU A 276 9.34 -17.49 -3.39
CA LEU A 276 9.65 -16.48 -2.36
C LEU A 276 8.37 -15.89 -1.75
N LEU A 277 7.44 -15.41 -2.59
CA LEU A 277 6.18 -14.86 -2.10
C LEU A 277 5.38 -15.91 -1.30
N ASN A 278 5.25 -17.13 -1.82
CA ASN A 278 4.49 -18.18 -1.16
C ASN A 278 5.08 -18.52 0.21
N ASP A 279 6.40 -18.62 0.32
CA ASP A 279 7.05 -18.95 1.59
C ASP A 279 6.87 -17.83 2.62
N TYR A 280 6.92 -16.57 2.19
CA TYR A 280 6.59 -15.45 3.06
C TYR A 280 5.12 -15.48 3.52
N LEU A 281 4.18 -15.76 2.61
CA LEU A 281 2.75 -15.87 2.94
C LEU A 281 2.46 -17.06 3.87
N ASP A 282 3.13 -18.20 3.64
CA ASP A 282 2.99 -19.38 4.48
C ASP A 282 3.52 -19.10 5.90
N LYS A 283 4.65 -18.39 6.04
CA LYS A 283 5.13 -17.88 7.34
C LYS A 283 4.14 -16.94 8.01
N ARG A 284 3.58 -15.98 7.29
CA ARG A 284 2.57 -15.05 7.82
C ARG A 284 1.35 -15.83 8.36
N TRP A 285 0.90 -16.86 7.64
CA TRP A 285 -0.21 -17.71 8.08
C TRP A 285 0.11 -18.54 9.33
N GLN A 286 1.26 -19.21 9.32
CA GLN A 286 1.66 -20.17 10.35
C GLN A 286 2.21 -19.51 11.61
N ASP A 287 3.12 -18.56 11.46
CA ASP A 287 3.91 -18.04 12.59
C ASP A 287 3.20 -16.85 13.24
N PHE A 288 2.57 -15.98 12.44
CA PHE A 288 2.05 -14.71 12.93
C PHE A 288 0.57 -14.84 13.28
N LEU A 289 -0.23 -15.30 12.34
CA LEU A 289 -1.66 -15.55 12.57
C LEU A 289 -1.90 -16.87 13.31
N LYS A 290 -0.88 -17.74 13.48
CA LYS A 290 -0.98 -19.05 14.16
C LYS A 290 -2.15 -19.92 13.69
N MET A 291 -2.40 -19.90 12.38
CA MET A 291 -3.51 -20.62 11.77
C MET A 291 -3.08 -21.96 11.14
N GLY A 292 -1.86 -22.44 11.46
CA GLY A 292 -1.28 -23.67 10.90
C GLY A 292 -2.05 -24.94 11.24
N ASP A 293 -2.67 -24.99 12.43
CA ASP A 293 -3.38 -26.17 12.94
C ASP A 293 -4.83 -26.30 12.42
N LEU A 294 -5.29 -25.37 11.58
CA LEU A 294 -6.61 -25.47 10.98
C LEU A 294 -6.68 -26.67 10.03
N PRO A 295 -7.68 -27.56 10.16
CA PRO A 295 -7.82 -28.72 9.29
C PRO A 295 -7.90 -28.32 7.81
N ASP A 296 -7.14 -28.99 6.94
CA ASP A 296 -7.12 -28.70 5.48
C ASP A 296 -8.49 -28.80 4.80
N ARG A 297 -9.42 -29.54 5.40
CA ARG A 297 -10.82 -29.64 4.94
C ARG A 297 -11.61 -28.33 5.07
N GLU A 298 -11.12 -27.36 5.86
CA GLU A 298 -11.81 -26.09 6.10
C GLU A 298 -11.39 -24.95 5.18
N ILE A 299 -10.18 -25.01 4.63
CA ILE A 299 -9.61 -23.95 3.81
C ILE A 299 -8.50 -24.49 2.89
N THR A 300 -8.57 -24.16 1.61
CA THR A 300 -7.57 -24.58 0.61
C THR A 300 -6.25 -23.81 0.78
N ILE A 301 -5.14 -24.34 0.25
CA ILE A 301 -3.83 -23.66 0.28
C ILE A 301 -3.89 -22.26 -0.36
N SER A 302 -4.59 -22.13 -1.49
CA SER A 302 -4.77 -20.84 -2.16
C SER A 302 -5.55 -19.85 -1.29
N GLU A 303 -6.56 -20.31 -0.55
CA GLU A 303 -7.29 -19.45 0.40
C GLU A 303 -6.42 -19.09 1.62
N LYS A 304 -5.62 -20.02 2.16
CA LYS A 304 -4.66 -19.72 3.25
C LYS A 304 -3.72 -18.58 2.85
N ARG A 305 -3.14 -18.66 1.66
CA ARG A 305 -2.22 -17.64 1.12
C ARG A 305 -2.92 -16.32 0.80
N LEU A 306 -4.14 -16.37 0.27
CA LEU A 306 -4.97 -15.17 0.08
C LEU A 306 -5.25 -14.47 1.41
N LEU A 307 -5.62 -15.21 2.45
CA LEU A 307 -5.85 -14.66 3.79
C LEU A 307 -4.56 -14.11 4.39
N ALA A 308 -3.43 -14.81 4.27
CA ALA A 308 -2.15 -14.29 4.71
C ALA A 308 -1.79 -12.96 4.03
N HIS A 309 -2.07 -12.83 2.74
CA HIS A 309 -1.90 -11.59 1.98
C HIS A 309 -2.80 -10.46 2.49
N ILE A 310 -4.10 -10.74 2.65
CA ILE A 310 -5.05 -9.75 3.19
C ILE A 310 -4.64 -9.35 4.61
N GLY A 311 -4.26 -10.32 5.45
CA GLY A 311 -3.74 -10.08 6.79
C GLY A 311 -2.47 -9.23 6.80
N ALA A 312 -1.58 -9.39 5.82
CA ALA A 312 -0.41 -8.52 5.63
C ALA A 312 -0.82 -7.08 5.28
N MET A 313 -1.73 -6.89 4.31
CA MET A 313 -2.25 -5.55 3.98
C MET A 313 -2.99 -4.89 5.16
N MET A 314 -3.72 -5.68 5.95
CA MET A 314 -4.42 -5.21 7.16
C MET A 314 -3.50 -5.05 8.38
N ARG A 315 -2.22 -5.43 8.27
CA ARG A 315 -1.21 -5.38 9.35
C ARG A 315 -1.62 -6.18 10.58
N LEU A 316 -2.08 -7.40 10.37
CA LEU A 316 -2.48 -8.34 11.42
C LEU A 316 -1.29 -9.25 11.80
N TYR A 317 -1.14 -9.52 13.09
CA TYR A 317 0.01 -10.26 13.64
C TYR A 317 -0.35 -11.17 14.81
N HIS A 318 -1.60 -11.17 15.25
CA HIS A 318 -2.04 -11.93 16.42
C HIS A 318 -2.99 -13.07 16.01
N PRO A 319 -2.99 -14.20 16.74
CA PRO A 319 -3.89 -15.34 16.44
C PRO A 319 -5.36 -14.97 16.39
N ASP A 320 -5.83 -14.17 17.36
CA ASP A 320 -7.23 -13.73 17.40
C ASP A 320 -7.60 -12.88 16.17
N GLU A 321 -6.65 -12.11 15.63
CA GLU A 321 -6.87 -11.35 14.39
C GLU A 321 -6.94 -12.27 13.18
N GLY A 322 -6.13 -13.34 13.16
CA GLY A 322 -6.22 -14.41 12.16
C GLY A 322 -7.60 -15.07 12.15
N GLN A 323 -8.14 -15.36 13.33
CA GLN A 323 -9.50 -15.90 13.46
C GLN A 323 -10.55 -14.88 12.98
N ALA A 324 -10.45 -13.62 13.40
CA ALA A 324 -11.38 -12.57 12.99
C ALA A 324 -11.37 -12.35 11.47
N LEU A 325 -10.18 -12.40 10.85
CA LEU A 325 -10.00 -12.36 9.40
C LEU A 325 -10.70 -13.54 8.71
N LEU A 326 -10.49 -14.76 9.20
CA LEU A 326 -11.11 -15.97 8.64
C LEU A 326 -12.64 -15.92 8.75
N GLU A 327 -13.17 -15.53 9.91
CA GLU A 327 -14.61 -15.41 10.13
C GLU A 327 -15.21 -14.31 9.23
N GLY A 328 -14.57 -13.13 9.18
CA GLY A 328 -14.94 -12.06 8.25
C GLY A 328 -14.94 -12.53 6.79
N TYR A 329 -13.93 -13.31 6.40
CA TYR A 329 -13.85 -13.87 5.06
C TYR A 329 -15.00 -14.83 4.80
N ARG A 330 -15.32 -15.75 5.72
CA ARG A 330 -16.42 -16.73 5.62
C ARG A 330 -17.79 -16.11 5.41
N PHE A 331 -17.98 -14.85 5.81
CA PHE A 331 -19.20 -14.11 5.54
C PHE A 331 -19.36 -13.74 4.06
N ILE A 332 -18.28 -13.60 3.29
CA ILE A 332 -18.32 -13.20 1.87
C ILE A 332 -18.94 -14.32 1.01
N PRO A 333 -19.76 -13.99 -0.01
CA PRO A 333 -20.25 -14.99 -0.96
C PRO A 333 -19.14 -15.82 -1.63
N LYS A 334 -19.30 -17.14 -1.71
CA LYS A 334 -18.31 -18.06 -2.29
C LYS A 334 -17.89 -17.71 -3.72
N THR A 335 -18.79 -17.13 -4.51
CA THR A 335 -18.47 -16.64 -5.86
C THR A 335 -17.43 -15.52 -5.81
N LEU A 336 -17.60 -14.54 -4.92
CA LEU A 336 -16.67 -13.44 -4.72
C LEU A 336 -15.34 -13.91 -4.12
N MET A 337 -15.35 -14.88 -3.19
CA MET A 337 -14.13 -15.51 -2.68
C MET A 337 -13.27 -16.11 -3.81
N LYS A 338 -13.90 -16.84 -4.74
CA LYS A 338 -13.22 -17.40 -5.90
C LYS A 338 -12.67 -16.30 -6.81
N GLU A 339 -13.43 -15.25 -7.06
CA GLU A 339 -12.99 -14.10 -7.85
C GLU A 339 -11.82 -13.35 -7.19
N LEU A 340 -11.83 -13.20 -5.86
CA LEU A 340 -10.72 -12.61 -5.10
C LEU A 340 -9.44 -13.43 -5.26
N SER A 341 -9.53 -14.75 -5.07
CA SER A 341 -8.39 -15.65 -5.26
C SER A 341 -7.83 -15.56 -6.69
N GLN A 342 -8.71 -15.53 -7.70
CA GLN A 342 -8.30 -15.37 -9.10
C GLN A 342 -7.68 -14.00 -9.37
N ALA A 343 -8.30 -12.91 -8.92
CA ALA A 343 -7.79 -11.57 -9.16
C ALA A 343 -6.41 -11.35 -8.53
N TYR A 344 -6.16 -12.02 -7.40
CA TYR A 344 -4.91 -11.98 -6.67
C TYR A 344 -3.81 -12.86 -7.26
N PHE A 345 -4.07 -14.15 -7.54
CA PHE A 345 -3.03 -15.06 -8.04
C PHE A 345 -2.89 -15.06 -9.57
N ASN A 346 -3.90 -14.61 -10.32
CA ASN A 346 -3.84 -14.49 -11.77
C ASN A 346 -3.71 -13.02 -12.18
N ILE A 347 -2.63 -12.35 -11.74
CA ILE A 347 -2.29 -11.02 -12.27
C ILE A 347 -1.88 -11.18 -13.73
N PRO A 348 -2.62 -10.61 -14.70
CA PRO A 348 -2.21 -10.67 -16.10
C PRO A 348 -1.02 -9.73 -16.33
N ALA A 349 0.01 -10.27 -16.97
CA ALA A 349 1.18 -9.61 -17.55
C ALA A 349 2.19 -8.93 -16.61
N ASN A 350 3.46 -9.26 -16.86
CA ASN A 350 4.64 -8.52 -16.44
C ASN A 350 4.42 -7.01 -16.70
N ASN A 351 4.50 -6.16 -15.66
CA ASN A 351 4.49 -4.68 -15.70
C ASN A 351 3.26 -3.92 -15.17
N GLU A 352 2.26 -4.54 -14.52
CA GLU A 352 1.26 -3.76 -13.75
C GLU A 352 1.97 -3.06 -12.56
N PRO A 353 1.93 -1.72 -12.43
CA PRO A 353 2.47 -1.02 -11.27
C PRO A 353 1.75 -1.45 -9.99
N THR A 354 2.48 -1.49 -8.88
CA THR A 354 1.95 -1.84 -7.56
C THR A 354 0.80 -0.91 -7.16
N PRO A 355 -0.39 -1.44 -6.80
CA PRO A 355 -1.44 -0.64 -6.20
C PRO A 355 -0.95 0.03 -4.91
N THR A 356 -1.38 1.26 -4.65
CA THR A 356 -0.94 2.07 -3.50
C THR A 356 -2.08 2.35 -2.53
N PHE A 357 -1.75 2.54 -1.26
CA PHE A 357 -2.65 2.92 -0.16
C PHE A 357 -3.73 1.90 0.25
N ALA A 358 -3.71 0.67 -0.27
CA ALA A 358 -4.62 -0.37 0.20
C ALA A 358 -4.46 -0.65 1.71
N PRO A 359 -3.24 -0.75 2.30
CA PRO A 359 -3.09 -0.88 3.75
C PRO A 359 -3.65 0.30 4.53
N ALA A 360 -3.51 1.53 4.01
CA ALA A 360 -4.07 2.72 4.65
C ALA A 360 -5.60 2.68 4.66
N LEU A 361 -6.23 2.22 3.57
CA LEU A 361 -7.68 2.01 3.51
C LEU A 361 -8.15 1.00 4.55
N TYR A 362 -7.48 -0.16 4.66
CA TYR A 362 -7.83 -1.17 5.65
C TYR A 362 -7.65 -0.67 7.10
N GLU A 363 -6.49 -0.07 7.42
CA GLU A 363 -6.20 0.42 8.77
C GLU A 363 -7.16 1.53 9.18
N ASN A 364 -7.38 2.52 8.31
CA ASN A 364 -8.34 3.61 8.58
C ASN A 364 -9.76 3.07 8.71
N GLY A 365 -10.12 2.02 7.97
CA GLY A 365 -11.39 1.30 8.12
C GLY A 365 -11.55 0.65 9.49
N ILE A 366 -10.53 -0.06 9.97
CA ILE A 366 -10.52 -0.69 11.29
C ILE A 366 -10.66 0.37 12.38
N ASP A 367 -9.87 1.44 12.30
CA ASP A 367 -9.91 2.55 13.26
C ASP A 367 -11.27 3.26 13.29
N PHE A 368 -11.89 3.46 12.12
CA PHE A 368 -13.24 3.99 12.03
C PHE A 368 -14.25 3.08 12.73
N ARG A 369 -14.20 1.78 12.46
CA ARG A 369 -15.12 0.80 13.08
C ARG A 369 -14.98 0.68 14.57
N LYS A 370 -13.75 0.64 15.08
CA LYS A 370 -13.51 0.65 16.54
C LYS A 370 -14.19 1.85 17.19
N LYS A 371 -14.08 3.04 16.58
CA LYS A 371 -14.71 4.28 17.10
C LYS A 371 -16.24 4.23 17.03
N MET A 372 -16.81 3.63 15.98
CA MET A 372 -18.26 3.47 15.84
C MET A 372 -18.83 2.48 16.86
N LEU A 373 -18.24 1.29 16.97
CA LEU A 373 -18.68 0.25 17.91
C LEU A 373 -18.67 0.75 19.36
N LYS A 374 -17.66 1.51 19.76
CA LYS A 374 -17.60 2.13 21.09
C LYS A 374 -18.67 3.18 21.35
N LYS A 375 -19.17 3.86 20.29
CA LYS A 375 -20.24 4.86 20.42
C LYS A 375 -21.62 4.22 20.46
N GLU A 376 -21.84 3.18 19.67
CA GLU A 376 -23.15 2.53 19.52
C GLU A 376 -23.43 1.49 20.61
N ASP A 377 -22.39 0.80 21.11
CA ASP A 377 -22.55 -0.24 22.13
C ASP A 377 -22.55 0.35 23.55
N GLY A 378 -23.75 0.49 24.10
CA GLY A 378 -23.97 0.98 25.46
C GLY A 378 -23.35 0.09 26.55
N ILE A 379 -23.07 -1.20 26.29
CA ILE A 379 -22.43 -2.11 27.25
C ILE A 379 -20.92 -1.86 27.24
N LEU A 380 -20.28 -1.80 26.08
CA LEU A 380 -18.84 -1.52 25.98
C LEU A 380 -18.50 -0.15 26.56
N ARG A 381 -19.32 0.87 26.26
CA ARG A 381 -19.21 2.19 26.87
C ARG A 381 -19.38 2.15 28.39
N GLN A 382 -20.35 1.39 28.90
CA GLN A 382 -20.53 1.20 30.35
C GLN A 382 -19.37 0.43 31.00
N VAL A 383 -18.76 -0.53 30.30
CA VAL A 383 -17.57 -1.24 30.76
C VAL A 383 -16.38 -0.28 30.85
N GLU A 384 -16.17 0.59 29.86
CA GLU A 384 -15.13 1.63 29.92
C GLU A 384 -15.37 2.68 31.01
N GLU A 385 -16.62 3.11 31.20
CA GLU A 385 -16.99 4.19 32.14
C GLU A 385 -17.11 3.72 33.59
N ARG A 386 -17.50 2.46 33.85
CA ARG A 386 -17.88 1.99 35.20
C ARG A 386 -16.96 0.93 35.79
N PHE A 387 -16.14 0.25 34.99
CA PHE A 387 -15.25 -0.79 35.51
C PHE A 387 -13.82 -0.29 35.64
N PHE A 388 -13.32 -0.22 36.87
CA PHE A 388 -11.93 0.11 37.21
C PHE A 388 -10.95 -1.07 36.95
N GLY A 389 -11.43 -2.18 36.41
CA GLY A 389 -10.60 -3.35 36.13
C GLY A 389 -9.91 -3.23 34.78
N ASN A 390 -8.62 -2.88 34.77
CA ASN A 390 -7.79 -2.80 33.56
C ASN A 390 -7.91 -4.04 32.64
N ASN A 391 -8.11 -5.23 33.22
CA ASN A 391 -8.25 -6.48 32.46
C ASN A 391 -9.56 -6.55 31.66
N LEU A 392 -10.68 -6.08 32.21
CA LEU A 392 -11.97 -6.14 31.51
C LEU A 392 -12.00 -5.13 30.36
N LYS A 393 -11.44 -3.94 30.58
CA LYS A 393 -11.26 -2.92 29.53
C LYS A 393 -10.41 -3.45 28.37
N LYS A 394 -9.25 -4.09 28.66
CA LYS A 394 -8.41 -4.73 27.63
C LYS A 394 -9.18 -5.78 26.81
N LYS A 395 -9.95 -6.65 27.46
CA LYS A 395 -10.78 -7.65 26.76
C LYS A 395 -11.87 -7.01 25.89
N ALA A 396 -12.51 -5.94 26.37
CA ALA A 396 -13.50 -5.20 25.60
C ALA A 396 -12.86 -4.52 24.37
N ASP A 397 -11.71 -3.87 24.55
CA ASP A 397 -10.94 -3.25 23.46
C ASP A 397 -10.49 -4.27 22.41
N SER A 398 -10.04 -5.43 22.87
CA SER A 398 -9.68 -6.58 22.05
C SER A 398 -10.87 -7.05 21.22
N LEU A 399 -12.03 -7.33 21.84
CA LEU A 399 -13.24 -7.74 21.11
C LEU A 399 -13.68 -6.71 20.06
N VAL A 400 -13.65 -5.41 20.40
CA VAL A 400 -13.97 -4.33 19.46
C VAL A 400 -13.04 -4.35 18.25
N ARG A 401 -11.74 -4.58 18.46
CA ARG A 401 -10.76 -4.72 17.37
C ARG A 401 -11.11 -5.92 16.47
N LEU A 402 -11.40 -7.07 17.05
CA LEU A 402 -11.71 -8.29 16.28
C LEU A 402 -12.98 -8.14 15.43
N VAL A 403 -14.05 -7.57 16.00
CA VAL A 403 -15.29 -7.27 15.25
C VAL A 403 -15.03 -6.26 14.13
N ALA A 404 -14.22 -5.22 14.40
CA ALA A 404 -13.84 -4.24 13.39
C ALA A 404 -13.07 -4.87 12.22
N ILE A 405 -12.16 -5.81 12.48
CA ILE A 405 -11.43 -6.56 11.46
C ILE A 405 -12.40 -7.33 10.57
N ALA A 406 -13.27 -8.15 11.16
CA ALA A 406 -14.23 -8.95 10.40
C ALA A 406 -15.14 -8.08 9.53
N ASP A 407 -15.61 -6.95 10.07
CA ASP A 407 -16.51 -6.05 9.38
C ASP A 407 -15.83 -5.30 8.22
N VAL A 408 -14.56 -4.92 8.39
CA VAL A 408 -13.73 -4.34 7.32
C VAL A 408 -13.45 -5.37 6.23
N VAL A 409 -13.20 -6.64 6.56
CA VAL A 409 -13.03 -7.70 5.55
C VAL A 409 -14.28 -7.81 4.69
N VAL A 410 -15.46 -7.86 5.32
CA VAL A 410 -16.75 -7.95 4.62
C VAL A 410 -17.03 -6.71 3.77
N GLY A 411 -16.65 -5.52 4.25
CA GLY A 411 -16.94 -4.26 3.58
C GLY A 411 -15.97 -3.81 2.50
N VAL A 412 -14.68 -3.91 2.77
CA VAL A 412 -13.63 -3.33 1.95
C VAL A 412 -13.14 -4.31 0.89
N LEU A 413 -13.08 -5.61 1.18
CA LEU A 413 -12.50 -6.59 0.27
C LEU A 413 -13.28 -6.71 -1.06
N PRO A 414 -14.64 -6.74 -1.08
CA PRO A 414 -15.39 -6.72 -2.32
C PRO A 414 -15.19 -5.42 -3.12
N LEU A 415 -15.03 -4.28 -2.42
CA LEU A 415 -14.76 -2.99 -3.05
C LEU A 415 -13.37 -2.96 -3.71
N ASN A 416 -12.37 -3.54 -3.04
CA ASN A 416 -11.02 -3.67 -3.60
C ASN A 416 -11.03 -4.51 -4.88
N LEU A 417 -11.73 -5.65 -4.87
CA LEU A 417 -11.91 -6.47 -6.08
C LEU A 417 -12.59 -5.70 -7.23
N ALA A 418 -13.65 -4.95 -6.93
CA ALA A 418 -14.34 -4.14 -7.93
C ALA A 418 -13.40 -3.09 -8.53
N ALA A 419 -12.58 -2.42 -7.69
CA ALA A 419 -11.62 -1.42 -8.14
C ALA A 419 -10.54 -2.02 -9.03
N LEU A 420 -9.96 -3.17 -8.64
CA LEU A 420 -8.99 -3.88 -9.46
C LEU A 420 -9.56 -4.28 -10.83
N LYS A 421 -10.80 -4.78 -10.87
CA LYS A 421 -11.46 -5.16 -12.12
C LYS A 421 -11.70 -3.96 -13.03
N GLU A 422 -12.25 -2.88 -12.49
CA GLU A 422 -12.54 -1.67 -13.28
C GLU A 422 -11.25 -1.01 -13.77
N TYR A 423 -10.22 -0.95 -12.92
CA TYR A 423 -8.90 -0.43 -13.29
C TYR A 423 -8.30 -1.20 -14.47
N ARG A 424 -8.29 -2.53 -14.40
CA ARG A 424 -7.82 -3.39 -15.50
C ARG A 424 -8.65 -3.22 -16.77
N ASN A 425 -9.96 -3.04 -16.65
CA ASN A 425 -10.83 -2.75 -17.78
C ASN A 425 -10.50 -1.40 -18.44
N LEU A 426 -10.34 -0.34 -17.65
CA LEU A 426 -9.96 0.99 -18.15
C LEU A 426 -8.57 1.00 -18.80
N ARG A 427 -7.62 0.24 -18.24
CA ARG A 427 -6.29 0.02 -18.84
C ARG A 427 -6.37 -0.70 -20.17
N ASN A 428 -7.14 -1.78 -20.27
CA ASN A 428 -7.35 -2.50 -21.54
C ASN A 428 -8.03 -1.65 -22.61
N GLN A 429 -8.62 -0.51 -22.22
CA GLN A 429 -9.21 0.49 -23.11
C GLN A 429 -8.29 1.71 -23.32
N ASP A 430 -7.03 1.65 -22.88
CA ASP A 430 -6.04 2.75 -22.94
C ASP A 430 -6.49 4.06 -22.27
N LYS A 431 -7.42 4.01 -21.32
CA LYS A 431 -7.91 5.19 -20.57
C LYS A 431 -7.03 5.54 -19.37
N ILE A 432 -6.20 4.60 -18.93
CA ILE A 432 -5.22 4.80 -17.86
C ILE A 432 -3.88 4.32 -18.40
N ALA A 433 -2.84 5.15 -18.25
CA ALA A 433 -1.51 4.81 -18.72
C ALA A 433 -0.97 3.52 -18.07
N ALA A 434 -0.21 2.73 -18.82
CA ALA A 434 0.41 1.49 -18.35
C ALA A 434 1.40 1.71 -17.19
N THR A 435 1.89 2.94 -16.99
CA THR A 435 2.77 3.33 -15.90
C THR A 435 2.02 3.86 -14.67
N GLN A 436 0.75 4.22 -14.80
CA GLN A 436 -0.01 4.86 -13.73
C GLN A 436 -0.56 3.80 -12.76
N PRO A 437 -0.20 3.77 -11.46
CA PRO A 437 -0.71 2.79 -10.49
C PRO A 437 -2.18 3.01 -10.12
N LEU A 438 -2.83 1.95 -9.65
CA LEU A 438 -4.11 2.04 -8.93
C LEU A 438 -3.88 2.66 -7.55
N SER A 439 -4.61 3.71 -7.19
CA SER A 439 -4.45 4.40 -5.91
C SER A 439 -5.73 4.44 -5.09
N PHE A 440 -5.68 3.90 -3.87
CA PHE A 440 -6.77 3.97 -2.90
C PHE A 440 -6.70 5.23 -2.01
N MET A 441 -5.87 6.22 -2.36
CA MET A 441 -5.61 7.40 -1.53
C MET A 441 -6.89 8.17 -1.15
N ALA A 442 -7.81 8.41 -2.10
CA ALA A 442 -9.05 9.12 -1.83
C ALA A 442 -9.98 8.29 -0.92
N LEU A 443 -10.13 6.99 -1.19
CA LEU A 443 -10.92 6.10 -0.34
C LEU A 443 -10.34 5.91 1.07
N ALA A 444 -9.02 6.00 1.22
CA ALA A 444 -8.36 5.94 2.51
C ALA A 444 -8.61 7.22 3.35
N ASN A 445 -9.11 8.30 2.76
CA ASN A 445 -9.50 9.50 3.50
C ASN A 445 -10.72 9.23 4.40
N LYS A 446 -10.70 9.79 5.61
CA LYS A 446 -11.74 9.65 6.64
C LYS A 446 -13.17 9.82 6.10
N ASN A 447 -13.41 10.80 5.23
CA ASN A 447 -14.76 11.09 4.72
C ASN A 447 -15.29 9.96 3.83
N GLU A 448 -14.43 9.37 2.99
CA GLU A 448 -14.83 8.27 2.11
C GLU A 448 -14.90 6.93 2.85
N VAL A 449 -13.99 6.67 3.79
CA VAL A 449 -14.07 5.50 4.68
C VAL A 449 -15.42 5.46 5.40
N MET A 450 -15.90 6.61 5.89
CA MET A 450 -17.21 6.73 6.52
C MET A 450 -18.36 6.35 5.59
N GLU A 451 -18.27 6.71 4.31
CA GLU A 451 -19.32 6.41 3.33
C GLU A 451 -19.27 4.96 2.85
N ILE A 452 -18.07 4.38 2.68
CA ILE A 452 -17.88 2.96 2.37
C ILE A 452 -18.44 2.08 3.48
N LEU A 453 -18.04 2.39 4.72
CA LEU A 453 -18.32 1.52 5.86
C LEU A 453 -19.68 1.84 6.48
N GLY A 454 -20.19 3.06 6.47
CA GLY A 454 -21.58 3.38 6.87
C GLY A 454 -22.06 2.63 8.13
N GLU A 455 -23.20 1.96 8.04
CA GLU A 455 -23.67 0.98 9.05
C GLU A 455 -22.96 -0.38 8.87
N SER A 456 -22.74 -1.15 9.94
CA SER A 456 -22.03 -2.44 9.89
C SER A 456 -22.71 -3.47 8.95
N PRO A 457 -21.97 -3.97 7.94
CA PRO A 457 -22.39 -5.08 7.10
C PRO A 457 -22.73 -6.37 7.83
N ILE A 458 -22.00 -6.68 8.90
CA ILE A 458 -22.24 -7.88 9.70
C ILE A 458 -23.62 -7.77 10.37
N PHE A 459 -24.00 -6.60 10.89
CA PHE A 459 -25.27 -6.42 11.61
C PHE A 459 -26.51 -6.31 10.71
N LYS A 460 -26.38 -5.89 9.45
CA LYS A 460 -27.54 -5.71 8.54
C LYS A 460 -27.75 -6.77 7.46
N ARG A 461 -26.98 -7.87 7.44
CA ARG A 461 -26.99 -8.92 6.39
C ARG A 461 -26.74 -8.33 4.99
N PHE A 462 -25.49 -8.38 4.53
CA PHE A 462 -25.02 -8.17 3.14
C PHE A 462 -25.92 -7.34 2.22
N ASN A 463 -25.71 -6.02 2.20
CA ASN A 463 -26.21 -5.16 1.12
C ASN A 463 -25.24 -4.04 0.73
N ILE A 464 -23.93 -4.24 0.94
CA ILE A 464 -22.90 -3.25 0.60
C ILE A 464 -22.76 -3.09 -0.92
N LEU A 465 -22.90 -4.20 -1.65
CA LEU A 465 -22.72 -4.22 -3.10
C LEU A 465 -23.89 -3.62 -3.89
N THR A 466 -25.00 -3.29 -3.24
CA THR A 466 -26.16 -2.68 -3.93
C THR A 466 -26.18 -1.16 -3.87
N HIS A 467 -25.23 -0.51 -3.17
CA HIS A 467 -25.31 0.95 -2.92
C HIS A 467 -24.03 1.75 -3.18
N THR A 468 -22.87 1.11 -3.39
CA THR A 468 -21.59 1.81 -3.53
C THR A 468 -21.00 1.57 -4.92
N HIS A 469 -21.15 2.57 -5.80
CA HIS A 469 -20.47 2.58 -7.10
C HIS A 469 -19.10 3.23 -6.90
N ILE A 470 -18.05 2.59 -7.42
CA ILE A 470 -16.72 3.18 -7.49
C ILE A 470 -16.52 3.86 -8.84
N SER A 471 -15.68 4.89 -8.86
CA SER A 471 -15.16 5.51 -10.07
C SER A 471 -13.64 5.55 -9.99
N ILE A 472 -12.98 5.38 -11.13
CA ILE A 472 -11.53 5.51 -11.25
C ILE A 472 -11.25 6.61 -12.26
N ASP A 473 -10.46 7.60 -11.86
CA ASP A 473 -10.07 8.69 -12.75
C ASP A 473 -8.91 8.30 -13.69
N GLU A 474 -8.56 9.20 -14.61
CA GLU A 474 -7.43 9.01 -15.55
C GLU A 474 -6.06 8.84 -14.86
N LYS A 475 -5.97 9.23 -13.58
CA LYS A 475 -4.78 9.08 -12.73
C LYS A 475 -4.83 7.77 -11.93
N GLY A 476 -5.79 6.89 -12.18
CA GLY A 476 -5.93 5.64 -11.44
C GLY A 476 -6.39 5.82 -9.98
N SER A 477 -6.88 7.00 -9.61
CA SER A 477 -7.39 7.26 -8.25
C SER A 477 -8.79 6.68 -8.11
N VAL A 478 -8.98 5.81 -7.12
CA VAL A 478 -10.28 5.24 -6.80
C VAL A 478 -11.03 6.20 -5.88
N ALA A 479 -12.25 6.54 -6.24
CA ALA A 479 -13.18 7.34 -5.45
C ALA A 479 -14.59 6.72 -5.47
N LEU A 480 -15.46 7.20 -4.58
CA LEU A 480 -16.88 6.86 -4.67
C LEU A 480 -17.56 7.66 -5.78
N ALA A 481 -18.28 6.97 -6.66
CA ALA A 481 -19.09 7.63 -7.66
C ALA A 481 -20.28 8.33 -6.97
N PRO A 482 -20.65 9.55 -7.38
CA PRO A 482 -21.79 10.24 -6.79
C PRO A 482 -23.05 9.39 -6.92
N LYS A 483 -23.82 9.27 -5.83
CA LYS A 483 -25.12 8.57 -5.85
C LYS A 483 -25.98 9.16 -6.97
N LEU A 484 -26.21 8.39 -8.04
CA LEU A 484 -27.19 8.73 -9.07
C LEU A 484 -28.50 9.10 -8.38
N LYS A 485 -28.97 10.34 -8.59
CA LYS A 485 -30.23 10.82 -8.03
C LYS A 485 -31.32 9.82 -8.44
N ALA A 486 -32.23 9.51 -7.53
CA ALA A 486 -33.26 8.49 -7.75
C ALA A 486 -34.08 8.65 -9.06
N LYS A 487 -34.09 9.85 -9.66
CA LYS A 487 -34.72 10.15 -10.95
C LYS A 487 -34.01 9.53 -12.17
N ASP A 488 -32.73 9.17 -12.06
CA ASP A 488 -31.96 8.54 -13.14
C ASP A 488 -32.01 7.00 -13.07
N ARG A 489 -32.58 6.43 -12.01
CA ARG A 489 -32.70 4.97 -11.81
C ARG A 489 -33.76 4.29 -12.69
N PHE A 490 -34.54 5.05 -13.45
CA PHE A 490 -35.57 4.53 -14.36
C PHE A 490 -35.42 5.07 -15.79
N LYS A 491 -34.28 4.79 -16.41
CA LYS A 491 -34.23 4.53 -17.85
C LYS A 491 -33.47 3.23 -18.07
N ALA A 492 -34.12 2.11 -17.76
CA ALA A 492 -33.66 0.83 -18.29
C ALA A 492 -33.62 0.96 -19.83
N PRO A 493 -32.49 0.67 -20.50
CA PRO A 493 -32.51 0.51 -21.94
C PRO A 493 -33.52 -0.58 -22.26
N LYS A 494 -34.45 -0.29 -23.20
CA LYS A 494 -35.41 -1.29 -23.67
C LYS A 494 -34.63 -2.55 -24.05
N PRO A 495 -35.04 -3.74 -23.58
CA PRO A 495 -34.35 -4.97 -23.95
C PRO A 495 -34.44 -5.12 -25.46
N ILE A 496 -33.29 -5.17 -26.12
CA ILE A 496 -33.19 -5.69 -27.48
C ILE A 496 -33.45 -7.18 -27.36
N ILE A 497 -34.69 -7.59 -27.62
CA ILE A 497 -35.08 -8.99 -27.69
C ILE A 497 -34.53 -9.52 -29.02
N HIS A 498 -33.32 -10.09 -29.00
CA HIS A 498 -32.91 -11.02 -30.04
C HIS A 498 -33.62 -12.36 -29.76
N ARG A 499 -34.73 -12.61 -30.47
CA ARG A 499 -35.32 -13.95 -30.57
C ARG A 499 -34.38 -14.85 -31.37
N TYR A 500 -33.53 -15.60 -30.67
CA TYR A 500 -32.94 -16.81 -31.23
C TYR A 500 -33.99 -17.93 -31.12
N GLN A 501 -34.61 -18.28 -32.26
CA GLN A 501 -35.37 -19.53 -32.37
C GLN A 501 -34.37 -20.68 -32.54
N LEU A 502 -34.26 -21.51 -31.51
CA LEU A 502 -33.69 -22.85 -31.60
C LEU A 502 -34.55 -23.68 -32.55
N ARG A 503 -34.02 -24.03 -33.72
CA ARG A 503 -34.57 -25.11 -34.55
C ARG A 503 -33.90 -26.42 -34.15
N SER A 504 -34.68 -27.31 -33.56
CA SER A 504 -34.38 -28.74 -33.44
C SER A 504 -34.60 -29.43 -34.78
N ASN A 505 -33.62 -30.21 -35.21
CA ASN A 505 -33.74 -31.11 -36.37
C ASN A 505 -34.62 -32.32 -36.03
N THR A 506 -35.63 -32.59 -36.86
CA THR A 506 -36.07 -33.96 -37.17
C THR A 506 -36.77 -33.96 -38.54
N MET A 507 -36.40 -34.93 -39.38
CA MET A 507 -36.94 -35.17 -40.73
C MET A 507 -38.39 -35.68 -40.69
N ILE A 508 -39.17 -35.40 -41.75
CA ILE A 508 -39.88 -36.37 -42.61
C ILE A 508 -40.50 -35.60 -43.80
N GLU A 509 -40.45 -36.24 -44.96
CA GLU A 509 -40.86 -35.84 -46.32
C GLU A 509 -42.37 -35.58 -46.48
N GLN A 510 -42.74 -34.71 -47.43
CA GLN A 510 -43.70 -35.04 -48.52
C GLN A 510 -43.78 -33.91 -49.58
N GLU A 511 -43.99 -34.35 -50.82
CA GLU A 511 -43.85 -33.68 -52.12
C GLU A 511 -45.04 -32.79 -52.57
N VAL A 512 -44.80 -32.13 -53.72
CA VAL A 512 -45.72 -31.69 -54.82
C VAL A 512 -45.99 -30.16 -54.96
N GLU A 513 -45.14 -29.53 -55.78
CA GLU A 513 -45.37 -28.69 -57.01
C GLU A 513 -46.69 -27.89 -57.27
N PRO A 514 -46.74 -26.93 -58.24
CA PRO A 514 -45.90 -25.74 -58.46
C PRO A 514 -46.71 -24.48 -58.95
N GLU A 515 -45.99 -23.42 -59.34
CA GLU A 515 -46.37 -22.30 -60.25
C GLU A 515 -47.43 -21.25 -59.84
N VAL A 516 -47.06 -19.96 -59.91
CA VAL A 516 -47.37 -19.02 -61.01
C VAL A 516 -46.94 -17.60 -60.56
N GLU A 517 -45.92 -17.05 -61.24
CA GLU A 517 -45.68 -15.61 -61.43
C GLU A 517 -46.27 -15.21 -62.81
N PRO A 518 -46.25 -13.96 -63.31
CA PRO A 518 -46.03 -12.63 -62.70
C PRO A 518 -47.02 -11.55 -63.25
N GLN A 519 -46.87 -10.28 -62.85
CA GLN A 519 -46.70 -9.09 -63.75
C GLN A 519 -47.28 -7.74 -63.24
N GLN A 520 -46.35 -6.77 -63.15
CA GLN A 520 -46.31 -5.44 -63.79
C GLN A 520 -47.26 -4.26 -63.42
N ARG A 521 -46.57 -3.13 -63.13
CA ARG A 521 -46.77 -1.73 -63.62
C ARG A 521 -48.01 -0.98 -63.10
N MET A 522 -48.05 0.33 -62.83
CA MET A 522 -47.27 1.51 -63.22
C MET A 522 -47.55 2.67 -62.21
N PRO A 523 -46.84 3.82 -62.27
CA PRO A 523 -46.92 4.91 -61.29
C PRO A 523 -47.75 6.13 -61.77
N LEU A 524 -47.93 7.07 -60.83
CA LEU A 524 -48.05 8.55 -60.95
C LEU A 524 -49.36 9.22 -60.50
N ARG A 525 -49.13 10.15 -59.55
CA ARG A 525 -49.58 11.56 -59.48
C ARG A 525 -50.86 11.93 -58.69
N ARG A 526 -50.55 12.79 -57.70
CA ARG A 526 -51.16 14.10 -57.36
C ARG A 526 -52.59 14.11 -56.80
N GLY A 527 -52.71 14.68 -55.61
CA GLY A 527 -53.95 15.29 -55.15
C GLY A 527 -53.92 15.63 -53.66
N ILE A 528 -53.46 16.84 -53.34
CA ILE A 528 -53.65 17.49 -52.05
C ILE A 528 -55.16 17.71 -51.82
N LYS A 529 -55.66 17.46 -50.60
CA LYS A 529 -56.53 18.41 -49.86
C LYS A 529 -56.77 17.96 -48.40
N VAL A 530 -56.43 18.91 -47.53
CA VAL A 530 -56.79 19.12 -46.11
C VAL A 530 -56.26 18.11 -45.10
#